data_AF-A0A9E3J8G8-F1
#
_entry.id   AF-A0A9E3J8G8-F1
#
_cell.length_a   1.000
_cell.length_b   1.000
_cell.length_c   1.000
_cell.angle_alpha   90.00
_cell.angle_beta   90.00
_cell.angle_gamma   90.00
#
_symmetry.space_group_name_H-M   'P 1'
#
loop_
_entity.id
_entity.type
_entity.pdbx_description
1 polymer ?
#
loop_
_entity_poly.entity_id
_entity_poly.type
_entity_poly.pdbx_seq_one_letter_code
_entity_poly.pdbx_strand_id
1 'polypeptide(L)' 'MGWTVLYIAFGIVALWLLGEVLLQYKARLRWRLLAFVGFLGVVLGVLMPSVVVIGLGAIAFAVGQT' A
#
# COMPACT_ATOMS: atom_id res chain seq x y z
N MET A 1 -9.82 21.90 8.87
CA MET A 1 -9.56 21.96 7.41
C MET A 1 -10.09 20.69 6.77
N GLY A 2 -10.91 20.76 5.70
CA GLY A 2 -11.62 19.59 5.14
C GLY A 2 -10.71 18.44 4.65
N TRP A 3 -9.45 18.74 4.35
CA TRP A 3 -8.45 17.79 3.84
C TRP A 3 -8.00 16.75 4.89
N THR A 4 -8.08 17.08 6.19
CA THR A 4 -7.71 16.15 7.26
C THR A 4 -8.55 14.88 7.25
N VAL A 5 -9.83 15.00 6.91
CA VAL A 5 -10.75 13.85 6.80
C VAL A 5 -10.30 12.89 5.68
N LEU A 6 -9.84 13.44 4.55
CA LEU A 6 -9.34 12.63 3.43
C LEU A 6 -8.08 11.85 3.81
N TYR A 7 -7.14 12.50 4.52
CA TYR A 7 -5.93 11.83 4.99
C TYR A 7 -6.24 10.70 5.98
N ILE A 8 -7.21 10.90 6.88
CA ILE A 8 -7.64 9.87 7.83
C ILE A 8 -8.32 8.71 7.10
N ALA A 9 -9.25 9.00 6.19
CA ALA A 9 -9.91 7.98 5.39
C ALA A 9 -8.91 7.15 4.57
N PHE A 10 -7.93 7.82 3.94
CA PHE A 10 -6.86 7.16 3.22
C PHE A 10 -6.00 6.27 4.12
N GLY A 11 -5.65 6.73 5.33
CA GLY A 11 -4.92 5.95 6.31
C GLY A 11 -5.67 4.69 6.77
N ILE A 12 -6.98 4.78 6.99
CA ILE A 12 -7.82 3.62 7.36
C ILE A 12 -7.85 2.59 6.23
N VAL A 13 -8.07 3.04 4.99
CA VAL A 13 -8.09 2.16 3.81
C VAL A 13 -6.73 1.50 3.60
N ALA A 14 -5.63 2.24 3.77
CA ALA A 14 -4.27 1.72 3.67
C ALA A 14 -3.99 0.63 4.72
N LEU A 15 -4.38 0.87 5.99
CA LEU A 15 -4.23 -0.11 7.07
C LEU A 15 -5.10 -1.36 6.84
N TRP A 16 -6.31 -1.18 6.34
CA TRP A 16 -7.21 -2.28 6.02
C TRP A 16 -6.65 -3.17 4.89
N LEU A 17 -6.19 -2.57 3.78
CA LEU A 17 -5.59 -3.33 2.67
C LEU A 17 -4.29 -4.04 3.09
N LEU A 18 -3.49 -3.42 3.95
CA LEU A 18 -2.31 -4.08 4.54
C LEU A 18 -2.72 -5.26 5.44
N GLY A 19 -3.82 -5.12 6.19
CA GLY A 19 -4.41 -6.16 7.02
C GLY A 19 -5.01 -7.32 6.22
N GLU A 20 -5.65 -7.07 5.08
CA GLU A 20 -6.13 -8.13 4.18
C GLU A 20 -4.97 -8.96 3.65
N VAL A 21 -3.93 -8.29 3.13
CA VAL A 21 -2.68 -8.94 2.69
C VAL A 21 -2.12 -9.76 3.86
N LEU A 22 -1.90 -9.13 5.03
CA LEU A 22 -1.86 -9.63 6.43
C LEU A 22 -2.54 -10.95 6.84
N LEU A 23 -3.80 -11.09 6.49
CA LEU A 23 -4.68 -12.08 7.11
C LEU A 23 -5.17 -13.12 6.11
N GLN A 24 -4.77 -13.01 4.84
CA GLN A 24 -4.98 -14.07 3.84
C GLN A 24 -4.17 -15.33 4.19
N TYR A 25 -4.77 -16.22 4.98
CA TYR A 25 -4.20 -17.52 5.40
C TYR A 25 -4.07 -18.57 4.28
N LYS A 26 -4.60 -18.31 3.07
CA LYS A 26 -4.57 -19.24 1.91
C LYS A 26 -3.72 -18.78 0.71
N ALA A 27 -3.16 -17.57 0.72
CA ALA A 27 -2.48 -17.02 -0.45
C ALA A 27 -0.98 -17.40 -0.49
N ARG A 28 -0.44 -17.62 -1.70
CA ARG A 28 1.00 -17.86 -1.92
C ARG A 28 1.81 -16.68 -1.35
N LEU A 29 2.62 -16.94 -0.32
CA LEU A 29 3.45 -15.96 0.43
C LEU A 29 4.25 -14.99 -0.47
N ARG A 30 4.62 -15.42 -1.68
CA ARG A 30 5.39 -14.65 -2.66
C ARG A 30 4.70 -13.37 -3.14
N TRP A 31 3.41 -13.42 -3.46
CA TRP A 31 2.65 -12.26 -3.97
C TRP A 31 2.31 -11.28 -2.86
N ARG A 32 2.09 -11.83 -1.66
CA ARG A 32 1.86 -11.07 -0.44
C ARG A 32 3.07 -10.23 0.00
N LEU A 33 4.27 -10.78 -0.12
CA LEU A 33 5.52 -10.03 0.08
C LEU A 33 5.69 -8.94 -0.97
N LEU A 34 5.28 -9.18 -2.21
CA LEU A 34 5.32 -8.19 -3.29
C LEU A 34 4.36 -7.02 -3.02
N ALA A 35 3.15 -7.31 -2.51
CA ALA A 35 2.23 -6.30 -2.02
C ALA A 35 2.88 -5.48 -0.89
N PHE A 36 3.42 -6.16 0.13
CA PHE A 36 4.05 -5.49 1.27
C PHE A 36 5.20 -4.54 0.85
N VAL A 37 6.07 -5.00 -0.05
CA VAL A 37 7.17 -4.20 -0.61
C VAL A 37 6.64 -3.04 -1.46
N GLY A 38 5.58 -3.25 -2.24
CA GLY A 38 4.91 -2.19 -2.98
C GLY A 38 4.34 -1.09 -2.07
N PHE A 39 3.71 -1.48 -0.96
CA PHE A 39 3.22 -0.52 0.05
C PHE A 39 4.37 0.28 0.68
N LEU A 40 5.48 -0.37 1.04
CA LEU A 40 6.68 0.31 1.50
C LEU A 40 7.21 1.31 0.46
N GLY A 41 7.18 0.93 -0.83
CA GLY A 41 7.55 1.82 -1.94
C GLY A 41 6.68 3.08 -1.98
N VAL A 42 5.36 2.95 -1.80
CA VAL A 42 4.45 4.11 -1.70
C VAL A 42 4.84 5.01 -0.53
N VAL A 43 5.05 4.45 0.65
CA VAL A 43 5.41 5.21 1.86
C VAL A 43 6.73 5.96 1.66
N LEU A 44 7.76 5.30 1.10
CA LEU A 44 9.04 5.92 0.79
C LEU A 44 8.92 7.02 -0.27
N GLY A 45 8.09 6.81 -1.29
CA GLY A 45 7.80 7.82 -2.30
C GLY A 45 7.13 9.07 -1.72
N VAL A 46 6.22 8.90 -0.75
CA VAL A 46 5.59 10.01 -0.03
C VAL A 46 6.60 10.77 0.84
N LEU A 47 7.53 10.06 1.50
CA LEU A 47 8.59 10.67 2.31
C LEU A 47 9.63 11.43 1.48
N MET A 48 9.93 10.96 0.26
CA MET A 48 10.88 11.57 -0.69
C MET A 48 10.23 12.51 -1.73
N PRO A 49 9.07 13.10 -1.41
CA PRO A 49 8.02 13.59 -2.33
C PRO A 49 8.17 13.22 -3.83
N SER A 50 8.34 11.93 -4.14
CA SER A 50 8.60 11.44 -5.49
C SER A 50 7.40 10.70 -6.07
N VAL A 51 6.70 11.34 -7.01
CA VAL A 51 5.51 10.79 -7.67
C VAL A 51 5.83 9.47 -8.40
N VAL A 52 7.02 9.34 -8.97
CA VAL A 52 7.46 8.13 -9.69
C VAL A 52 7.55 6.93 -8.74
N VAL A 53 8.13 7.14 -7.56
CA VAL A 53 8.29 6.08 -6.54
C VAL A 53 6.92 5.68 -5.98
N ILE A 54 6.02 6.65 -5.78
CA ILE A 54 4.63 6.40 -5.38
C ILE A 54 3.91 5.55 -6.42
N GLY A 55 4.01 5.90 -7.71
CA GLY A 55 3.37 5.17 -8.79
C GLY A 55 3.87 3.72 -8.91
N LEU A 56 5.18 3.52 -8.85
CA LEU A 56 5.78 2.18 -8.88
C LEU A 56 5.39 1.34 -7.66
N GLY A 57 5.38 1.93 -6.47
CA GLY A 57 4.91 1.28 -5.25
C GLY A 57 3.45 0.86 -5.34
N ALA A 58 2.58 1.73 -5.87
CA ALA A 58 1.15 1.46 -6.02
C ALA A 58 0.89 0.32 -7.03
N ILE A 59 1.63 0.27 -8.13
CA ILE A 59 1.54 -0.82 -9.11
C ILE A 59 1.99 -2.14 -8.47
N ALA A 60 3.14 -2.16 -7.79
CA ALA A 60 3.62 -3.35 -7.09
C ALA A 60 2.64 -3.81 -6.00
N PHE A 61 2.03 -2.86 -5.28
CA PHE A 61 1.00 -3.17 -4.28
C PHE A 61 -0.22 -3.84 -4.91
N ALA A 62 -0.75 -3.28 -6.00
CA ALA A 62 -1.90 -3.81 -6.73
C ALA A 62 -1.63 -5.20 -7.32
N VAL A 63 -0.43 -5.41 -7.90
CA VAL A 63 -0.03 -6.71 -8.45
C VAL A 63 0.15 -7.76 -7.36
N GLY A 64 0.59 -7.37 -6.17
CA GLY A 64 0.66 -8.29 -5.04
C GLY A 64 -0.71 -8.67 -4.44
N GLN A 65 -1.79 -7.97 -4.83
CA GLN A 65 -3.17 -8.25 -4.41
C GLN A 65 -3.94 -9.20 -5.35
N THR A 66 -3.40 -9.52 -6.53
CA THR A 66 -4.01 -10.47 -7.50
C THR A 66 -3.68 -11.92 -7.16
#